data_AF-A0A8T3SM10-F1
#
_entry.id   AF-A0A8T3SM10-F1
#
_cell.length_a   1.000
_cell.length_b   1.000
_cell.length_c   1.000
_cell.angle_alpha   90.00
_cell.angle_beta   90.00
_cell.angle_gamma   90.00
#
_symmetry.space_group_name_H-M   'P 1'
#
loop_
_entity.id
_entity.type
_entity.pdbx_description
1 polymer ?
#
loop_
_entity_poly.entity_id
_entity_poly.type
_entity_poly.pdbx_seq_one_letter_code
_entity_poly.pdbx_strand_id
1 'polypeptide(L)'
;MRSNKQITSPVMLSYDMSVSEEEWTAIQHLINSNADPVISKKDTNLYNQAPRYTVIKINQNNFFLIADGRGRDKKTNPHAFFGKGAFARVKGAVQFLKKKGGYQPDDKGYAVKIYNRGHLEDEDTFKDILDEAKYFKQAYGSVGKVIRSNDKSKVYFIMPKLPGITLDQIDYASLSLNQLIQIIMATIFELIRFQDMGIAHGDIKSDNILFDQTSGRAYFIDFGVCSPFYRLSQFQLAELINAFENPLKRYVDDNDLIPAIVDEIFSLVDPHTHKLALNNSSSETLANKLHTIITEMMNHASRKTLEW
;
A
#
# COMPACT_ATOMS: atom_id res chain seq x y z
N MET A 1 37.78 -30.42 -1.96
CA MET A 1 37.49 -29.16 -2.67
C MET A 1 35.99 -28.95 -2.66
N ARG A 2 35.47 -27.99 -1.87
CA ARG A 2 34.03 -27.69 -1.77
C ARG A 2 33.72 -26.58 -2.76
N SER A 3 32.78 -26.83 -3.67
CA SER A 3 32.34 -25.87 -4.67
C SER A 3 31.63 -24.69 -4.00
N ASN A 4 32.21 -23.50 -4.17
CA ASN A 4 31.45 -22.26 -4.15
C ASN A 4 30.42 -22.38 -5.27
N LYS A 5 29.14 -22.60 -4.94
CA LYS A 5 28.07 -22.28 -5.90
C LYS A 5 28.02 -20.75 -5.99
N GLN A 6 28.89 -20.21 -6.86
CA GLN A 6 28.70 -18.90 -7.46
C GLN A 6 27.31 -18.88 -8.10
N ILE A 7 26.65 -17.75 -7.99
CA ILE A 7 25.37 -17.50 -8.65
C ILE A 7 25.69 -17.32 -10.14
N THR A 8 25.76 -18.42 -10.90
CA THR A 8 26.21 -18.44 -12.31
C THR A 8 25.12 -18.06 -13.31
N SER A 9 24.01 -17.44 -12.87
CA SER A 9 22.95 -16.95 -13.75
C SER A 9 22.20 -15.80 -13.08
N PRO A 10 21.73 -14.78 -13.84
CA PRO A 10 20.96 -13.69 -13.28
C PRO A 10 19.73 -14.26 -12.58
N VAL A 11 19.66 -14.09 -11.26
CA VAL A 11 18.47 -14.44 -10.50
C VAL A 11 17.42 -13.40 -10.87
N MET A 12 16.37 -13.81 -11.58
CA MET A 12 15.18 -12.98 -11.75
C MET A 12 14.53 -12.83 -10.37
N LEU A 13 14.63 -11.63 -9.82
CA LEU A 13 14.05 -11.28 -8.54
C LEU A 13 12.61 -10.82 -8.74
N SER A 14 11.84 -10.74 -7.65
CA SER A 14 10.62 -9.93 -7.65
C SER A 14 10.94 -8.55 -8.26
N TYR A 15 10.06 -8.06 -9.14
CA TYR A 15 10.21 -6.76 -9.82
C TYR A 15 11.26 -6.68 -10.94
N ASP A 16 11.58 -7.79 -11.62
CA ASP A 16 12.50 -7.84 -12.78
C ASP A 16 13.86 -7.17 -12.52
N MET A 17 14.34 -7.31 -11.29
CA MET A 17 15.67 -6.83 -10.91
C MET A 17 16.71 -7.87 -11.31
N SER A 18 17.75 -7.42 -12.01
CA SER A 18 18.94 -8.21 -12.34
C SER A 18 20.20 -7.51 -11.83
N VAL A 19 21.08 -8.26 -11.17
CA VAL A 19 22.34 -7.77 -10.61
C VAL A 19 23.49 -8.53 -11.27
N SER A 20 24.44 -7.82 -11.89
CA SER A 20 25.63 -8.45 -12.48
C SER A 20 26.59 -8.98 -11.40
N GLU A 21 27.56 -9.83 -11.78
CA GLU A 21 28.57 -10.32 -10.82
C GLU A 21 29.43 -9.18 -10.25
N GLU A 22 29.77 -8.19 -11.06
CA GLU A 22 30.52 -7.00 -10.64
C GLU A 22 29.71 -6.15 -9.67
N GLU A 23 28.44 -5.90 -9.97
CA GLU A 23 27.52 -5.17 -9.09
C GLU A 23 27.36 -5.91 -7.75
N TRP A 24 27.21 -7.24 -7.80
CA TRP A 24 27.07 -8.07 -6.61
C TRP A 24 28.30 -8.01 -5.72
N THR A 25 29.49 -8.07 -6.31
CA THR A 25 30.77 -7.95 -5.59
C THR A 25 30.87 -6.60 -4.88
N ALA A 26 30.50 -5.51 -5.57
CA ALA A 26 30.48 -4.18 -4.97
C ALA A 26 29.46 -4.07 -3.82
N ILE A 27 28.24 -4.59 -4.01
CA ILE A 27 27.20 -4.65 -2.96
C ILE A 27 27.70 -5.39 -1.73
N GLN A 28 28.35 -6.55 -1.90
CA GLN A 28 28.90 -7.33 -0.79
C GLN A 28 29.99 -6.57 -0.02
N HIS A 29 30.89 -5.89 -0.74
CA HIS A 29 31.91 -5.06 -0.12
C HIS A 29 31.29 -3.97 0.77
N LEU A 30 30.25 -3.29 0.25
CA LEU A 30 29.54 -2.24 0.98
C LEU A 30 28.83 -2.74 2.23
N ILE A 31 28.13 -3.87 2.14
CA ILE A 31 27.41 -4.45 3.28
C ILE A 31 28.41 -4.80 4.40
N ASN A 32 29.62 -5.22 4.05
CA ASN A 32 30.65 -5.56 5.01
C ASN A 32 31.44 -4.33 5.52
N SER A 33 31.39 -3.19 4.84
CA SER A 33 32.06 -1.95 5.23
C SER A 33 31.31 -1.19 6.35
N ASN A 34 31.93 -0.19 6.96
CA ASN A 34 31.28 0.76 7.89
C ASN A 34 30.61 1.95 7.16
N ALA A 35 30.29 1.82 5.87
CA ALA A 35 29.67 2.88 5.07
C ALA A 35 28.24 3.23 5.54
N ASP A 36 27.69 4.31 4.95
CA ASP A 36 26.31 4.78 5.15
C ASP A 36 25.29 3.63 5.06
N PRO A 37 24.29 3.57 5.97
CA PRO A 37 23.18 2.62 5.85
C PRO A 37 22.43 2.74 4.51
N VAL A 38 22.52 3.85 3.82
CA VAL A 38 21.95 4.06 2.49
C VAL A 38 23.06 4.41 1.50
N ILE A 39 23.27 3.57 0.49
CA ILE A 39 24.16 3.89 -0.62
C ILE A 39 23.35 4.09 -1.89
N SER A 40 23.45 5.29 -2.44
CA SER A 40 22.70 5.73 -3.60
C SER A 40 23.47 5.51 -4.90
N LYS A 41 22.75 5.53 -6.02
CA LYS A 41 23.33 5.48 -7.37
C LYS A 41 24.33 6.59 -7.69
N LYS A 42 24.31 7.67 -6.91
CA LYS A 42 25.16 8.84 -7.13
C LYS A 42 26.50 8.73 -6.42
N ASP A 43 26.69 7.71 -5.59
CA ASP A 43 27.90 7.54 -4.78
C ASP A 43 29.02 6.87 -5.58
N THR A 44 29.31 7.38 -6.79
CA THR A 44 30.22 6.78 -7.79
C THR A 44 31.64 6.53 -7.28
N ASN A 45 32.08 7.31 -6.29
CA ASN A 45 33.42 7.19 -5.68
C ASN A 45 33.65 5.83 -5.01
N LEU A 46 32.59 5.10 -4.64
CA LEU A 46 32.68 3.79 -4.01
C LEU A 46 32.78 2.62 -5.00
N TYR A 47 32.47 2.83 -6.27
CA TYR A 47 32.10 1.72 -7.16
C TYR A 47 32.93 1.59 -8.43
N ASN A 48 33.80 2.55 -8.77
CA ASN A 48 34.40 2.68 -10.11
C ASN A 48 33.38 2.70 -11.28
N GLN A 49 32.06 2.60 -11.00
CA GLN A 49 30.91 2.66 -11.91
C GLN A 49 29.63 3.03 -11.14
N ALA A 50 28.66 3.74 -11.70
CA ALA A 50 27.43 4.08 -10.95
C ALA A 50 26.58 2.81 -10.67
N PRO A 51 26.22 2.48 -9.41
CA PRO A 51 25.46 1.27 -9.15
C PRO A 51 24.02 1.44 -9.65
N ARG A 52 23.47 0.37 -10.25
CA ARG A 52 22.12 0.38 -10.82
C ARG A 52 21.01 0.43 -9.79
N TYR A 53 21.26 0.07 -8.53
CA TYR A 53 20.25 0.07 -7.47
C TYR A 53 20.68 0.94 -6.29
N THR A 54 19.70 1.46 -5.56
CA THR A 54 19.97 2.02 -4.22
C THR A 54 19.99 0.86 -3.23
N VAL A 55 21.04 0.78 -2.43
CA VAL A 55 21.22 -0.25 -1.40
C VAL A 55 20.84 0.36 -0.06
N ILE A 56 19.92 -0.27 0.68
CA ILE A 56 19.65 0.08 2.07
C ILE A 56 20.14 -1.07 2.96
N LYS A 57 21.26 -0.86 3.63
CA LYS A 57 21.86 -1.78 4.59
C LYS A 57 21.14 -1.67 5.93
N ILE A 58 20.57 -2.78 6.40
CA ILE A 58 20.05 -2.88 7.77
C ILE A 58 21.18 -3.30 8.71
N ASN A 59 21.90 -4.36 8.34
CA ASN A 59 23.04 -4.91 9.04
C ASN A 59 23.83 -5.83 8.10
N GLN A 60 24.87 -6.48 8.61
CA GLN A 60 25.72 -7.41 7.84
C GLN A 60 25.03 -8.70 7.41
N ASN A 61 23.76 -8.92 7.77
CA ASN A 61 22.99 -10.11 7.42
C ASN A 61 21.74 -9.78 6.61
N ASN A 62 21.45 -8.49 6.38
CA ASN A 62 20.18 -8.03 5.84
C ASN A 62 20.32 -6.67 5.15
N PHE A 63 19.92 -6.60 3.90
CA PHE A 63 19.84 -5.35 3.14
C PHE A 63 18.67 -5.39 2.15
N PHE A 64 18.33 -4.22 1.61
CA PHE A 64 17.34 -4.08 0.56
C PHE A 64 17.97 -3.48 -0.70
N LEU A 65 17.55 -3.96 -1.85
CA LEU A 65 17.78 -3.30 -3.13
C LEU A 65 16.48 -2.63 -3.58
N ILE A 66 16.52 -1.33 -3.80
CA ILE A 66 15.37 -0.59 -4.34
C ILE A 66 15.40 -0.69 -5.86
N ALA A 67 14.26 -1.09 -6.44
CA ALA A 67 14.09 -1.27 -7.87
C ALA A 67 14.41 0.00 -8.67
N ASP A 68 15.00 -0.23 -9.84
CA ASP A 68 15.32 0.82 -10.79
C ASP A 68 14.06 1.21 -11.57
N GLY A 69 13.83 2.51 -11.70
CA GLY A 69 12.67 3.06 -12.39
C GLY A 69 12.54 4.55 -12.11
N ARG A 70 12.55 5.36 -13.16
CA ARG A 70 12.03 6.73 -13.14
C ARG A 70 10.52 6.65 -13.39
N GLY A 71 9.75 7.65 -12.99
CA GLY A 71 8.29 7.64 -13.22
C GLY A 71 7.86 7.45 -14.68
N ARG A 72 8.77 7.66 -15.64
CA ARG A 72 8.59 7.38 -17.09
C ARG A 72 8.70 5.90 -17.46
N ASP A 73 9.28 5.07 -16.59
CA ASP A 73 9.54 3.63 -16.80
C ASP A 73 8.38 2.75 -16.33
N LYS A 74 7.22 3.33 -15.94
CA LYS A 74 6.00 2.56 -15.58
C LYS A 74 5.61 1.54 -16.67
N LYS A 75 5.93 1.83 -17.94
CA LYS A 75 5.64 0.94 -19.07
C LYS A 75 6.60 -0.26 -19.19
N THR A 76 7.83 -0.13 -18.70
CA THR A 76 8.88 -1.15 -18.86
C THR A 76 9.14 -1.95 -17.58
N ASN A 77 8.86 -1.37 -16.41
CA ASN A 77 8.85 -2.09 -15.14
C ASN A 77 7.75 -1.51 -14.22
N PRO A 78 6.48 -1.93 -14.40
CA PRO A 78 5.34 -1.41 -13.64
C PRO A 78 5.45 -1.72 -12.14
N HIS A 79 6.31 -2.65 -11.74
CA HIS A 79 6.48 -3.03 -10.34
C HIS A 79 7.66 -2.36 -9.64
N ALA A 80 8.49 -1.61 -10.36
CA ALA A 80 9.58 -0.83 -9.77
C ALA A 80 9.11 0.49 -9.15
N PHE A 81 7.98 1.03 -9.60
CA PHE A 81 7.46 2.32 -9.19
C PHE A 81 5.95 2.26 -8.93
N PHE A 82 5.56 2.35 -7.66
CA PHE A 82 4.16 2.25 -7.26
C PHE A 82 3.46 3.60 -7.29
N GLY A 83 4.17 4.70 -7.02
CA GLY A 83 3.53 6.02 -7.02
C GLY A 83 4.47 7.16 -6.64
N LYS A 84 3.95 8.39 -6.78
CA LYS A 84 4.59 9.61 -6.29
C LYS A 84 3.51 10.53 -5.74
N GLY A 85 3.63 10.87 -4.47
CA GLY A 85 2.90 11.96 -3.84
C GLY A 85 3.68 13.27 -3.92
N ALA A 86 3.12 14.33 -3.33
CA ALA A 86 3.76 15.64 -3.25
C ALA A 86 5.15 15.57 -2.59
N PHE A 87 5.28 14.73 -1.57
CA PHE A 87 6.44 14.72 -0.66
C PHE A 87 7.28 13.45 -0.71
N ALA A 88 6.74 12.38 -1.29
CA ALA A 88 7.40 11.08 -1.34
C ALA A 88 7.18 10.36 -2.66
N ARG A 89 8.06 9.39 -2.93
CA ARG A 89 7.91 8.41 -4.01
C ARG A 89 7.93 7.01 -3.44
N VAL A 90 7.12 6.13 -3.99
CA VAL A 90 7.03 4.73 -3.55
C VAL A 90 7.59 3.83 -4.63
N LYS A 91 8.52 2.95 -4.26
CA LYS A 91 9.21 2.03 -5.15
C LYS A 91 9.16 0.59 -4.64
N GLY A 92 9.25 -0.36 -5.57
CA GLY A 92 9.50 -1.76 -5.23
C GLY A 92 10.89 -1.95 -4.64
N ALA A 93 11.04 -2.91 -3.73
CA ALA A 93 12.33 -3.33 -3.21
C ALA A 93 12.36 -4.83 -2.90
N VAL A 94 13.55 -5.41 -3.01
CA VAL A 94 13.80 -6.81 -2.70
C VAL A 94 14.71 -6.86 -1.48
N GLN A 95 14.30 -7.62 -0.46
CA GLN A 95 15.15 -7.89 0.68
C GLN A 95 16.13 -9.01 0.35
N PHE A 96 17.35 -8.93 0.87
CA PHE A 96 18.33 -9.98 0.82
C PHE A 96 18.75 -10.38 2.23
N LEU A 97 18.74 -11.68 2.49
CA LEU A 97 19.08 -12.28 3.77
C LEU A 97 20.31 -13.16 3.64
N LYS A 98 21.25 -13.02 4.56
CA LYS A 98 22.43 -13.89 4.63
C LYS A 98 22.01 -15.27 5.12
N LYS A 99 22.16 -16.28 4.25
CA LYS A 99 21.89 -17.70 4.53
C LYS A 99 23.17 -18.50 4.36
N LYS A 100 23.11 -19.80 4.67
CA LYS A 100 24.22 -20.74 4.42
C LYS A 100 24.49 -20.79 2.91
N GLY A 101 25.64 -20.27 2.48
CA GLY A 101 26.02 -20.18 1.06
C GLY A 101 25.96 -18.78 0.44
N GLY A 102 25.59 -17.74 1.21
CA GLY A 102 25.62 -16.35 0.76
C GLY A 102 24.30 -15.62 0.99
N TYR A 103 24.17 -14.42 0.42
CA TYR A 103 22.91 -13.70 0.44
C TYR A 103 21.94 -14.29 -0.58
N GLN A 104 20.70 -14.47 -0.16
CA GLN A 104 19.61 -14.88 -1.03
C GLN A 104 18.49 -13.86 -0.92
N PRO A 105 17.78 -13.60 -2.04
CA PRO A 105 16.61 -12.73 -1.99
C PRO A 105 15.52 -13.38 -1.12
N ASP A 106 14.76 -12.54 -0.45
CA ASP A 106 13.48 -12.89 0.15
C ASP A 106 12.46 -13.10 -0.97
N ASP A 107 11.52 -14.03 -0.77
CA ASP A 107 10.43 -14.29 -1.71
C ASP A 107 9.34 -13.22 -1.64
N LYS A 108 9.37 -12.40 -0.59
CA LYS A 108 8.42 -11.31 -0.35
C LYS A 108 8.82 -10.05 -1.12
N GLY A 109 7.81 -9.41 -1.70
CA GLY A 109 7.92 -8.07 -2.25
C GLY A 109 7.82 -7.00 -1.18
N TYR A 110 8.64 -5.95 -1.27
CA TYR A 110 8.59 -4.78 -0.40
C TYR A 110 8.28 -3.51 -1.18
N ALA A 111 7.68 -2.54 -0.49
CA ALA A 111 7.53 -1.17 -0.94
C ALA A 111 8.40 -0.25 -0.08
N VAL A 112 9.00 0.77 -0.70
CA VAL A 112 9.82 1.78 -0.02
C VAL A 112 9.31 3.16 -0.38
N LYS A 113 8.76 3.86 0.62
CA LYS A 113 8.38 5.27 0.53
C LYS A 113 9.60 6.13 0.86
N ILE A 114 10.00 6.98 -0.08
CA ILE A 114 11.25 7.76 -0.04
C ILE A 114 10.89 9.25 0.02
N TYR A 115 11.18 9.87 1.16
CA TYR A 115 11.00 11.31 1.43
C TYR A 115 12.29 12.05 1.08
N ASN A 116 12.20 13.23 0.45
CA ASN A 116 13.37 14.02 0.04
C ASN A 116 13.57 15.29 0.87
N ARG A 117 14.83 15.75 0.92
CA ARG A 117 15.45 16.84 1.69
C ARG A 117 14.63 18.09 2.00
N GLY A 118 13.68 18.51 1.14
CA GLY A 118 12.94 19.76 1.34
C GLY A 118 12.10 19.83 2.62
N HIS A 119 11.80 18.69 3.26
CA HIS A 119 10.95 18.61 4.46
C HIS A 119 11.61 17.84 5.61
N LEU A 120 12.90 17.50 5.54
CA LEU A 120 13.55 16.60 6.50
C LEU A 120 14.54 17.29 7.44
N GLU A 121 14.67 18.62 7.34
CA GLU A 121 15.48 19.41 8.27
C GLU A 121 14.76 19.63 9.61
N ASP A 122 13.44 19.47 9.61
CA ASP A 122 12.58 19.53 10.78
C ASP A 122 12.42 18.15 11.44
N GLU A 123 12.65 18.07 12.74
CA GLU A 123 12.47 16.85 13.53
C GLU A 123 10.99 16.48 13.69
N ASP A 124 10.07 17.45 13.60
CA ASP A 124 8.63 17.18 13.63
C ASP A 124 8.20 16.38 12.39
N THR A 125 8.72 16.72 11.20
CA THR A 125 8.42 15.93 9.99
C THR A 125 8.99 14.51 10.09
N PHE A 126 10.15 14.32 10.72
CA PHE A 126 10.67 12.97 10.94
C PHE A 126 9.79 12.17 11.90
N LYS A 127 9.27 12.82 12.94
CA LYS A 127 8.31 12.23 13.87
C LYS A 127 7.01 11.82 13.16
N ASP A 128 6.48 12.63 12.25
CA ASP A 128 5.31 12.28 11.45
C ASP A 128 5.53 11.00 10.64
N ILE A 129 6.72 10.83 10.05
CA ILE A 129 7.08 9.59 9.33
C ILE A 129 7.17 8.39 10.28
N LEU A 130 7.66 8.58 11.51
CA LEU A 130 7.68 7.52 12.51
C LEU A 130 6.25 7.15 12.97
N ASP A 131 5.36 8.12 13.11
CA ASP A 131 3.96 7.90 13.42
C ASP A 131 3.23 7.19 12.26
N GLU A 132 3.49 7.57 11.01
CA GLU A 132 3.02 6.85 9.81
C GLU A 132 3.43 5.35 9.89
N ALA A 133 4.71 5.09 10.16
CA ALA A 133 5.22 3.73 10.28
C ALA A 133 4.59 2.95 11.45
N LYS A 134 4.30 3.63 12.57
CA LYS A 134 3.63 3.07 13.73
C LYS A 134 2.20 2.65 13.40
N TYR A 135 1.41 3.49 12.73
CA TYR A 135 0.04 3.14 12.34
C TYR A 135 0.00 2.02 11.31
N PHE A 136 0.91 2.03 10.33
CA PHE A 136 1.03 0.91 9.39
C PHE A 136 1.30 -0.42 10.12
N LYS A 137 2.23 -0.39 11.08
CA LYS A 137 2.53 -1.57 11.90
C LYS A 137 1.34 -2.02 12.74
N GLN A 138 0.59 -1.08 13.32
CA GLN A 138 -0.63 -1.39 14.08
C GLN A 138 -1.69 -2.04 13.17
N ALA A 139 -1.87 -1.50 11.97
CA ALA A 139 -2.85 -1.99 11.01
C ALA A 139 -2.51 -3.38 10.45
N TYR A 140 -1.24 -3.67 10.16
CA TYR A 140 -0.86 -4.87 9.39
C TYR A 140 0.11 -5.81 10.11
N GLY A 141 0.42 -5.56 11.39
CA GLY A 141 1.29 -6.37 12.23
C GLY A 141 2.76 -6.41 11.80
N SER A 142 3.08 -5.81 10.65
CA SER A 142 4.40 -5.89 10.02
C SER A 142 5.26 -4.72 10.44
N VAL A 143 6.49 -4.98 10.88
CA VAL A 143 7.44 -3.92 11.25
C VAL A 143 7.96 -3.26 9.98
N GLY A 144 7.35 -2.16 9.59
CA GLY A 144 7.99 -1.24 8.66
C GLY A 144 9.26 -0.65 9.30
N LYS A 145 10.30 -0.44 8.49
CA LYS A 145 11.59 0.09 8.94
C LYS A 145 11.78 1.50 8.40
N VAL A 146 12.04 2.44 9.29
CA VAL A 146 12.38 3.82 8.93
C VAL A 146 13.89 3.99 9.02
N ILE A 147 14.52 4.43 7.94
CA ILE A 147 15.97 4.61 7.83
C ILE A 147 16.26 5.99 7.27
N ARG A 148 17.11 6.76 7.95
CA ARG A 148 17.59 8.08 7.52
C ARG A 148 18.99 7.91 6.94
N SER A 149 19.28 8.57 5.82
CA SER A 149 20.67 8.64 5.30
C SER A 149 21.55 9.44 6.25
N ASN A 150 22.87 9.20 6.26
CA ASN A 150 23.77 9.92 7.18
C ASN A 150 23.78 11.42 6.94
N ASP A 151 23.67 11.84 5.68
CA ASP A 151 23.56 13.26 5.29
C ASP A 151 22.19 13.88 5.60
N LYS A 152 21.27 13.10 6.21
CA LYS A 152 19.90 13.47 6.56
C LYS A 152 19.04 13.95 5.37
N SER A 153 19.51 13.78 4.14
CA SER A 153 18.81 14.29 2.94
C SER A 153 17.61 13.45 2.54
N LYS A 154 17.49 12.22 3.05
CA LYS A 154 16.40 11.29 2.74
C LYS A 154 16.01 10.45 3.94
N VAL A 155 14.73 10.10 3.97
CA VAL A 155 14.16 9.09 4.85
C VAL A 155 13.50 8.02 3.99
N TYR A 156 13.71 6.77 4.38
CA TYR A 156 13.22 5.58 3.70
C TYR A 156 12.33 4.82 4.66
N PHE A 157 11.04 4.75 4.36
CA PHE A 157 10.10 3.91 5.06
C PHE A 157 9.86 2.63 4.24
N ILE A 158 10.43 1.52 4.71
CA ILE A 158 10.37 0.20 4.08
C ILE A 158 9.24 -0.59 4.71
N MET A 159 8.34 -1.12 3.90
CA MET A 159 7.17 -1.88 4.33
C MET A 159 6.92 -3.08 3.40
N PRO A 160 6.24 -4.15 3.85
CA PRO A 160 5.77 -5.19 2.94
C PRO A 160 4.91 -4.58 1.83
N LYS A 161 5.02 -5.12 0.62
CA LYS A 161 4.07 -4.77 -0.44
C LYS A 161 2.73 -5.44 -0.11
N LEU A 162 1.70 -4.63 0.11
CA LEU A 162 0.33 -5.12 0.21
C LEU A 162 -0.14 -5.58 -1.18
N PRO A 163 -0.95 -6.65 -1.26
CA PRO A 163 -1.44 -7.17 -2.53
C PRO A 163 -2.52 -6.26 -3.13
N GLY A 164 -2.78 -6.46 -4.43
CA GLY A 164 -3.80 -5.72 -5.16
C GLY A 164 -3.31 -4.54 -5.98
N ILE A 165 -4.27 -3.83 -6.57
CA ILE A 165 -4.11 -2.57 -7.31
C ILE A 165 -4.94 -1.49 -6.64
N THR A 166 -4.61 -0.22 -6.85
CA THR A 166 -5.37 0.89 -6.28
C THR A 166 -6.75 0.99 -6.94
N LEU A 167 -7.77 1.48 -6.22
CA LEU A 167 -9.12 1.61 -6.76
C LEU A 167 -9.16 2.53 -7.99
N ASP A 168 -8.34 3.59 -8.03
CA ASP A 168 -8.23 4.47 -9.21
C ASP A 168 -7.69 3.78 -10.48
N GLN A 169 -7.04 2.62 -10.33
CA GLN A 169 -6.51 1.80 -11.43
C GLN A 169 -7.49 0.72 -11.89
N ILE A 170 -8.61 0.53 -11.18
CA ILE A 170 -9.61 -0.44 -11.56
C ILE A 170 -10.36 0.07 -12.80
N ASP A 171 -10.45 -0.76 -13.83
CA ASP A 171 -11.33 -0.51 -14.97
C ASP A 171 -12.78 -0.82 -14.58
N TYR A 172 -13.43 0.15 -13.93
CA TYR A 172 -14.83 0.06 -13.54
C TYR A 172 -15.79 -0.14 -14.73
N ALA A 173 -15.37 0.17 -15.96
CA ALA A 173 -16.21 -0.07 -17.13
C ALA A 173 -16.41 -1.54 -17.44
N SER A 174 -15.45 -2.38 -17.03
CA SER A 174 -15.45 -3.83 -17.24
C SER A 174 -16.14 -4.61 -16.12
N LEU A 175 -16.48 -3.96 -15.00
CA LEU A 175 -17.03 -4.64 -13.84
C LEU A 175 -18.54 -4.89 -13.98
N SER A 176 -18.99 -6.00 -13.43
CA SER A 176 -20.41 -6.18 -13.08
C SER A 176 -20.75 -5.40 -11.80
N LEU A 177 -22.03 -5.09 -11.60
CA LEU A 177 -22.52 -4.49 -10.37
C LEU A 177 -22.12 -5.31 -9.13
N ASN A 178 -22.18 -6.64 -9.21
CA ASN A 178 -21.75 -7.53 -8.13
C ASN A 178 -20.28 -7.37 -7.76
N GLN A 179 -19.39 -7.21 -8.75
CA GLN A 179 -17.97 -6.99 -8.50
C GLN A 179 -17.70 -5.62 -7.87
N LEU A 180 -18.37 -4.57 -8.35
CA LEU A 180 -18.29 -3.25 -7.74
C LEU A 180 -18.71 -3.30 -6.26
N ILE A 181 -19.82 -3.98 -6.00
CA ILE A 181 -20.35 -4.16 -4.66
C ILE A 181 -19.37 -4.92 -3.76
N GLN A 182 -18.74 -5.98 -4.25
CA GLN A 182 -17.69 -6.70 -3.49
C GLN A 182 -16.54 -5.78 -3.10
N ILE A 183 -16.12 -4.87 -3.99
CA ILE A 183 -15.06 -3.89 -3.70
C ILE A 183 -15.50 -2.91 -2.60
N ILE A 184 -16.73 -2.38 -2.69
CA ILE A 184 -17.30 -1.47 -1.69
C ILE A 184 -17.35 -2.17 -0.33
N MET A 185 -17.87 -3.40 -0.28
CA MET A 185 -17.98 -4.21 0.93
C MET A 185 -16.60 -4.46 1.56
N ALA A 186 -15.62 -4.87 0.76
CA ALA A 186 -14.26 -5.11 1.23
C ALA A 186 -13.65 -3.84 1.86
N THR A 187 -13.94 -2.67 1.28
CA THR A 187 -13.45 -1.38 1.76
C THR A 187 -14.13 -0.95 3.06
N ILE A 188 -15.45 -1.16 3.18
CA ILE A 188 -16.21 -0.93 4.42
C ILE A 188 -15.67 -1.83 5.55
N PHE A 189 -15.44 -3.11 5.28
CA PHE A 189 -14.89 -4.04 6.28
C PHE A 189 -13.49 -3.64 6.74
N GLU A 190 -12.65 -3.16 5.85
CA GLU A 190 -11.32 -2.65 6.22
C GLU A 190 -11.43 -1.38 7.08
N LEU A 191 -12.37 -0.48 6.79
CA LEU A 191 -12.64 0.70 7.62
C LEU A 191 -13.10 0.32 9.04
N ILE A 192 -14.02 -0.64 9.17
CA ILE A 192 -14.46 -1.16 10.47
C ILE A 192 -13.28 -1.77 11.24
N ARG A 193 -12.40 -2.50 10.55
CA ARG A 193 -11.20 -3.06 11.17
C ARG A 193 -10.26 -1.97 11.72
N PHE A 194 -10.08 -0.87 11.00
CA PHE A 194 -9.30 0.28 11.48
C PHE A 194 -9.93 0.92 12.72
N GLN A 195 -11.25 1.04 12.74
CA GLN A 195 -11.99 1.52 13.90
C GLN A 195 -11.78 0.61 15.12
N ASP A 196 -11.89 -0.72 14.96
CA ASP A 196 -11.66 -1.67 16.06
C ASP A 196 -10.24 -1.59 16.61
N MET A 197 -9.29 -1.13 15.79
CA MET A 197 -7.91 -0.85 16.20
C MET A 197 -7.71 0.55 16.79
N GLY A 198 -8.73 1.41 16.78
CA GLY A 198 -8.64 2.77 17.27
C GLY A 198 -7.85 3.71 16.34
N ILE A 199 -7.93 3.50 15.01
CA ILE A 199 -7.20 4.27 13.99
C ILE A 199 -8.19 5.02 13.10
N ALA A 200 -8.03 6.34 12.99
CA ALA A 200 -8.60 7.10 11.88
C ALA A 200 -7.57 7.23 10.77
N HIS A 201 -7.95 6.86 9.53
CA HIS A 201 -7.06 6.96 8.38
C HIS A 201 -6.79 8.42 7.99
N GLY A 202 -7.87 9.22 7.86
CA GLY A 202 -7.81 10.66 7.61
C GLY A 202 -7.53 11.10 6.17
N ASP A 203 -7.49 10.16 5.21
CA ASP A 203 -7.27 10.43 3.78
C ASP A 203 -7.81 9.27 2.93
N ILE A 204 -9.10 8.94 3.12
CA ILE A 204 -9.73 7.83 2.40
C ILE A 204 -10.08 8.31 0.98
N LYS A 205 -9.33 7.84 -0.01
CA LYS A 205 -9.55 8.13 -1.43
C LYS A 205 -9.09 6.97 -2.29
N SER A 206 -9.53 6.91 -3.55
CA SER A 206 -9.37 5.73 -4.42
C SER A 206 -7.92 5.33 -4.69
N ASP A 207 -6.97 6.27 -4.71
CA ASP A 207 -5.53 6.00 -4.87
C ASP A 207 -4.86 5.55 -3.56
N ASN A 208 -5.53 5.69 -2.40
CA ASN A 208 -5.10 5.22 -1.09
C ASN A 208 -5.75 3.91 -0.65
N ILE A 209 -6.49 3.24 -1.53
CA ILE A 209 -7.16 1.97 -1.25
C ILE A 209 -6.70 0.95 -2.29
N LEU A 210 -6.06 -0.12 -1.84
CA LEU A 210 -5.75 -1.28 -2.67
C LEU A 210 -6.87 -2.31 -2.58
N PHE A 211 -7.23 -2.90 -3.71
CA PHE A 211 -8.10 -4.07 -3.77
C PHE A 211 -7.36 -5.26 -4.35
N ASP A 212 -7.28 -6.34 -3.57
CA ASP A 212 -6.75 -7.61 -4.03
C ASP A 212 -7.88 -8.48 -4.58
N GLN A 213 -7.99 -8.52 -5.91
CA GLN A 213 -8.97 -9.32 -6.63
C GLN A 213 -8.88 -10.82 -6.32
N THR A 214 -7.71 -11.32 -5.90
CA THR A 214 -7.52 -12.75 -5.59
C THR A 214 -8.16 -13.12 -4.27
N SER A 215 -7.98 -12.29 -3.24
CA SER A 215 -8.53 -12.53 -1.89
C SER A 215 -9.87 -11.85 -1.63
N GLY A 216 -10.27 -10.89 -2.46
CA GLY A 216 -11.45 -10.05 -2.24
C GLY A 216 -11.28 -9.06 -1.09
N ARG A 217 -10.04 -8.79 -0.66
CA ARG A 217 -9.74 -7.90 0.48
C ARG A 217 -9.28 -6.52 0.02
N ALA A 218 -9.73 -5.49 0.73
CA ALA A 218 -9.23 -4.13 0.60
C ALA A 218 -8.14 -3.83 1.65
N TYR A 219 -7.24 -2.92 1.31
CA TYR A 219 -6.17 -2.45 2.20
C TYR A 219 -6.03 -0.93 2.05
N PHE A 220 -6.06 -0.22 3.17
CA PHE A 220 -5.70 1.19 3.18
C PHE A 220 -4.18 1.40 3.17
N ILE A 221 -3.72 2.37 2.39
CA ILE A 221 -2.32 2.77 2.27
C ILE A 221 -2.19 4.28 2.47
N ASP A 222 -0.96 4.71 2.72
CA ASP A 222 -0.61 6.10 3.03
C ASP A 222 -1.19 6.61 4.36
N PHE A 223 -0.46 6.32 5.44
CA PHE A 223 -0.90 6.63 6.81
C PHE A 223 -0.42 8.02 7.28
N GLY A 224 -0.01 8.89 6.36
CA GLY A 224 0.71 10.13 6.69
C GLY A 224 -0.09 11.14 7.50
N VAL A 225 -1.42 11.04 7.51
CA VAL A 225 -2.33 11.88 8.30
C VAL A 225 -3.18 11.08 9.28
N CYS A 226 -2.79 9.82 9.53
CA CYS A 226 -3.48 8.97 10.50
C CYS A 226 -3.41 9.55 11.91
N SER A 227 -4.46 9.33 12.67
CA SER A 227 -4.55 9.78 14.06
C SER A 227 -5.17 8.71 14.96
N PRO A 228 -4.90 8.73 16.28
CA PRO A 228 -5.59 7.87 17.22
C PRO A 228 -7.05 8.30 17.24
N PHE A 229 -7.97 7.37 17.06
CA PHE A 229 -9.38 7.70 16.99
C PHE A 229 -10.25 6.57 17.51
N TYR A 230 -11.21 6.91 18.36
CA TYR A 230 -11.98 5.90 19.10
C TYR A 230 -13.35 5.61 18.49
N ARG A 231 -13.73 6.26 17.38
CA ARG A 231 -15.10 6.21 16.81
C ARG A 231 -15.06 6.18 15.27
N LEU A 232 -16.19 6.21 14.58
CA LEU A 232 -16.25 6.57 13.15
C LEU A 232 -16.66 8.04 13.08
N SER A 233 -15.88 8.89 12.40
CA SER A 233 -16.31 10.26 12.15
C SER A 233 -17.19 10.26 10.91
N GLN A 234 -18.22 11.10 10.90
CA GLN A 234 -18.98 11.37 9.67
C GLN A 234 -18.06 11.76 8.50
N PHE A 235 -16.91 12.34 8.82
CA PHE A 235 -15.86 12.70 7.87
C PHE A 235 -15.27 11.48 7.14
N GLN A 236 -14.81 10.43 7.84
CA GLN A 236 -14.23 9.24 7.18
C GLN A 236 -15.26 8.49 6.32
N LEU A 237 -16.53 8.50 6.73
CA LEU A 237 -17.61 7.92 5.93
C LEU A 237 -17.88 8.76 4.67
N ALA A 238 -17.90 10.09 4.78
CA ALA A 238 -18.01 10.98 3.63
C ALA A 238 -16.86 10.78 2.63
N GLU A 239 -15.63 10.62 3.12
CA GLU A 239 -14.47 10.29 2.27
C GLU A 239 -14.64 8.96 1.54
N LEU A 240 -15.12 7.92 2.23
CA LEU A 240 -15.42 6.63 1.63
C LEU A 240 -16.47 6.74 0.52
N ILE A 241 -17.54 7.51 0.75
CA ILE A 241 -18.60 7.73 -0.24
C ILE A 241 -18.02 8.42 -1.48
N ASN A 242 -17.23 9.47 -1.28
CA ASN A 242 -16.58 10.19 -2.38
C ASN A 242 -15.66 9.28 -3.20
N ALA A 243 -15.00 8.31 -2.57
CA ALA A 243 -14.16 7.33 -3.27
C ALA A 243 -14.96 6.41 -4.23
N PHE A 244 -16.26 6.22 -4.00
CA PHE A 244 -17.13 5.33 -4.79
C PHE A 244 -18.24 6.04 -5.57
N GLU A 245 -18.43 7.35 -5.39
CA GLU A 245 -19.49 8.12 -6.06
C GLU A 245 -19.45 7.96 -7.58
N ASN A 246 -18.27 8.17 -8.19
CA ASN A 246 -18.09 8.06 -9.64
C ASN A 246 -18.31 6.62 -10.16
N PRO A 247 -17.73 5.57 -9.53
CA PRO A 247 -18.07 4.18 -9.87
C PRO A 247 -19.56 3.85 -9.79
N LEU A 248 -20.26 4.34 -8.75
CA LEU A 248 -21.68 4.04 -8.52
C LEU A 248 -22.61 4.70 -9.54
N LYS A 249 -22.34 5.95 -9.93
CA LYS A 249 -23.11 6.68 -10.96
C LYS A 249 -23.19 5.95 -12.30
N ARG A 250 -22.28 5.01 -12.58
CA ARG A 250 -22.32 4.19 -13.80
C ARG A 250 -23.44 3.15 -13.84
N TYR A 251 -23.87 2.68 -12.67
CA TYR A 251 -24.91 1.64 -12.53
C TYR A 251 -26.23 2.21 -12.06
N VAL A 252 -26.20 3.42 -11.51
CA VAL A 252 -27.34 4.11 -10.91
C VAL A 252 -27.38 5.53 -11.47
N ASP A 253 -28.21 5.75 -12.49
CA ASP A 253 -28.53 7.08 -13.04
C ASP A 253 -29.47 7.89 -12.13
N ASP A 254 -29.90 7.31 -11.01
CA ASP A 254 -30.81 7.93 -10.06
C ASP A 254 -30.00 8.65 -8.97
N ASN A 255 -29.96 9.99 -9.06
CA ASN A 255 -29.26 10.84 -8.10
C ASN A 255 -29.85 10.75 -6.68
N ASP A 256 -31.06 10.21 -6.50
CA ASP A 256 -31.71 10.04 -5.20
C ASP A 256 -31.41 8.66 -4.57
N LEU A 257 -31.04 7.66 -5.39
CA LEU A 257 -30.73 6.31 -4.91
C LEU A 257 -29.34 6.21 -4.27
N ILE A 258 -28.34 6.95 -4.76
CA ILE A 258 -27.00 6.99 -4.14
C ILE A 258 -27.08 7.52 -2.70
N PRO A 259 -27.72 8.68 -2.43
CA PRO A 259 -27.99 9.14 -1.07
C PRO A 259 -28.75 8.11 -0.22
N ALA A 260 -29.75 7.41 -0.77
CA ALA A 260 -30.51 6.41 -0.01
C ALA A 260 -29.67 5.18 0.38
N ILE A 261 -28.83 4.66 -0.53
CA ILE A 261 -27.88 3.57 -0.24
C ILE A 261 -26.90 4.02 0.85
N VAL A 262 -26.42 5.25 0.72
CA VAL A 262 -25.52 5.87 1.67
C VAL A 262 -26.18 6.02 3.05
N ASP A 263 -27.41 6.54 3.12
CA ASP A 263 -28.20 6.71 4.33
C ASP A 263 -28.51 5.37 5.00
N GLU A 264 -28.79 4.33 4.21
CA GLU A 264 -29.00 2.99 4.75
C GLU A 264 -27.69 2.40 5.27
N ILE A 265 -26.55 2.60 4.61
CA ILE A 265 -25.23 2.27 5.18
C ILE A 265 -24.99 3.04 6.49
N PHE A 266 -25.41 4.31 6.57
CA PHE A 266 -25.35 5.12 7.80
C PHE A 266 -26.25 4.57 8.92
N SER A 267 -27.44 4.04 8.59
CA SER A 267 -28.38 3.46 9.57
C SER A 267 -27.82 2.21 10.25
N LEU A 268 -26.82 1.57 9.64
CA LEU A 268 -26.09 0.43 10.21
C LEU A 268 -25.10 0.85 11.29
N VAL A 269 -24.77 2.14 11.37
CA VAL A 269 -23.84 2.72 12.36
C VAL A 269 -24.65 3.38 13.48
N ASP A 270 -24.48 2.90 14.71
CA ASP A 270 -25.11 3.46 15.90
C ASP A 270 -24.67 4.93 16.08
N PRO A 271 -25.61 5.89 16.16
CA PRO A 271 -25.27 7.32 16.19
C PRO A 271 -24.64 7.79 17.51
N HIS A 272 -24.67 6.98 18.57
CA HIS A 272 -24.14 7.32 19.90
C HIS A 272 -22.81 6.65 20.20
N THR A 273 -22.64 5.41 19.74
CA THR A 273 -21.42 4.62 19.92
C THR A 273 -20.51 4.69 18.70
N HIS A 274 -21.05 5.04 17.52
CA HIS A 274 -20.41 4.98 16.21
C HIS A 274 -19.80 3.62 15.88
N LYS A 275 -20.12 2.60 16.68
CA LYS A 275 -19.98 1.21 16.29
C LYS A 275 -21.11 0.93 15.32
N LEU A 276 -20.96 -0.06 14.46
CA LEU A 276 -22.17 -0.61 13.86
C LEU A 276 -23.17 -0.94 14.99
N ALA A 277 -24.46 -0.64 14.80
CA ALA A 277 -25.55 -0.87 15.76
C ALA A 277 -25.82 -2.38 15.93
N LEU A 278 -24.78 -3.09 16.34
CA LEU A 278 -24.62 -4.51 16.26
C LEU A 278 -24.53 -5.06 17.67
N ASN A 279 -25.68 -5.50 18.16
CA ASN A 279 -25.71 -6.54 19.17
C ASN A 279 -25.02 -7.80 18.59
N ASN A 280 -24.34 -8.56 19.47
CA ASN A 280 -23.39 -9.69 19.29
C ASN A 280 -23.64 -10.82 18.24
N SER A 281 -24.34 -10.60 17.12
CA SER A 281 -24.60 -11.56 16.03
C SER A 281 -24.22 -11.01 14.64
N SER A 282 -23.05 -10.37 14.56
CA SER A 282 -22.92 -9.05 13.94
C SER A 282 -22.35 -8.96 12.52
N SER A 283 -21.51 -9.89 12.07
CA SER A 283 -21.03 -9.89 10.67
C SER A 283 -22.13 -10.32 9.68
N GLU A 284 -22.95 -11.29 10.10
CA GLU A 284 -24.04 -11.86 9.28
C GLU A 284 -25.19 -10.86 9.12
N THR A 285 -25.54 -10.09 10.15
CA THR A 285 -26.63 -9.09 10.08
C THR A 285 -26.26 -7.90 9.20
N LEU A 286 -25.02 -7.42 9.27
CA LEU A 286 -24.50 -6.36 8.39
C LEU A 286 -24.39 -6.83 6.94
N ALA A 287 -23.85 -8.03 6.72
CA ALA A 287 -23.79 -8.65 5.41
C ALA A 287 -25.19 -8.84 4.80
N ASN A 288 -26.18 -9.24 5.61
CA ASN A 288 -27.56 -9.40 5.17
C ASN A 288 -28.23 -8.06 4.82
N LYS A 289 -28.05 -7.01 5.62
CA LYS A 289 -28.61 -5.68 5.31
C LYS A 289 -27.94 -5.03 4.10
N LEU A 290 -26.61 -5.12 4.00
CA LEU A 290 -25.90 -4.71 2.80
C LEU A 290 -26.39 -5.54 1.60
N HIS A 291 -26.54 -6.85 1.74
CA HIS A 291 -27.10 -7.72 0.69
C HIS A 291 -28.52 -7.29 0.28
N THR A 292 -29.38 -6.84 1.21
CA THR A 292 -30.70 -6.28 0.89
C THR A 292 -30.59 -5.00 0.06
N ILE A 293 -29.78 -4.03 0.49
CA ILE A 293 -29.54 -2.77 -0.26
C ILE A 293 -29.01 -3.07 -1.66
N ILE A 294 -28.03 -3.97 -1.73
CA ILE A 294 -27.43 -4.47 -2.97
C ILE A 294 -28.47 -5.13 -3.87
N THR A 295 -29.36 -5.95 -3.30
CA THR A 295 -30.43 -6.63 -4.03
C THR A 295 -31.45 -5.62 -4.56
N GLU A 296 -31.76 -4.57 -3.80
CA GLU A 296 -32.62 -3.48 -4.24
C GLU A 296 -31.97 -2.67 -5.38
N MET A 297 -30.66 -2.37 -5.28
CA MET A 297 -29.89 -1.76 -6.34
C MET A 297 -29.89 -2.61 -7.61
N MET A 298 -29.66 -3.92 -7.49
CA MET A 298 -29.70 -4.86 -8.60
C MET A 298 -31.08 -4.91 -9.23
N ASN A 299 -32.15 -5.00 -8.42
CA ASN A 299 -33.52 -5.03 -8.90
C ASN A 299 -33.94 -3.72 -9.58
N HIS A 300 -33.37 -2.59 -9.18
CA HIS A 300 -33.61 -1.30 -9.83
C HIS A 300 -32.86 -1.20 -11.16
N ALA A 301 -31.57 -1.61 -11.19
CA ALA A 301 -30.77 -1.65 -12.42
C ALA A 301 -31.36 -2.62 -13.46
N SER A 302 -31.83 -3.80 -13.04
CA SER A 302 -32.45 -4.79 -13.94
C SER A 302 -33.77 -4.32 -14.55
N ARG A 303 -34.55 -3.51 -13.82
CA ARG A 303 -35.80 -2.92 -14.35
C ARG A 303 -35.54 -1.94 -15.51
N LYS A 304 -34.44 -1.18 -15.47
CA LYS A 304 -34.07 -0.26 -16.56
C LYS A 304 -33.54 -0.96 -17.83
N THR A 305 -32.85 -2.09 -17.70
CA THR A 305 -32.42 -2.88 -18.88
C THR A 305 -33.57 -3.53 -19.67
N LEU A 306 -34.78 -3.59 -19.10
CA LEU A 306 -35.98 -4.12 -19.76
C LEU A 306 -36.84 -3.03 -20.44
N GLU A 307 -36.49 -1.76 -20.29
CA GLU A 307 -37.19 -0.62 -20.91
C GLU A 307 -36.52 -0.14 -22.23
N TRP A 308 -35.58 -0.91 -22.77
CA TRP A 308 -34.97 -0.71 -24.10
C TRP A 308 -35.29 -1.87 -25.05
#